data_AF-A0A3B7MY23-F1
#
_entry.id   AF-A0A3B7MY23-F1
#
_cell.length_a   1.000
_cell.length_b   1.000
_cell.length_c   1.000
_cell.angle_alpha   90.00
_cell.angle_beta   90.00
_cell.angle_gamma   90.00
#
_symmetry.space_group_name_H-M   'P 1'
#
loop_
_entity.id
_entity.type
_entity.pdbx_description
1 polymer ?
#
loop_
_entity_poly.entity_id
_entity_poly.type
_entity_poly.pdbx_seq_one_letter_code
_entity_poly.pdbx_strand_id
1 'polypeptide(L)'
;MKLTVIALSKVNTPAVRRELSGILQCTEQTIIRYIRKNEHNGPLTTLGAMELIRKMTKLTYEEIIERGIVRKTVLAERNKKAG
;
A
#
# COMPACT_ATOMS: atom_id res chain seq x y z
N MET A 1 -7.86 2.39 1.82
CA MET A 1 -6.39 2.53 1.78
C MET A 1 -5.84 1.55 0.76
N LYS A 2 -4.75 1.86 0.06
CA LYS A 2 -4.04 0.89 -0.78
C LYS A 2 -2.54 1.18 -0.71
N LEU A 3 -1.69 0.26 -1.18
CA LEU A 3 -0.25 0.52 -1.18
C LEU A 3 0.09 1.62 -2.19
N THR A 4 1.04 2.48 -1.86
CA THR A 4 1.62 3.43 -2.82
C THR A 4 2.45 2.68 -3.86
N VAL A 5 2.76 3.35 -4.98
CA VAL A 5 3.66 2.80 -6.02
C VAL A 5 5.04 2.46 -5.45
N ILE A 6 5.57 3.30 -4.56
CA ILE A 6 6.87 3.09 -3.91
C ILE A 6 6.82 1.81 -3.07
N ALA A 7 5.78 1.65 -2.26
CA ALA A 7 5.59 0.46 -1.43
C ALA A 7 5.47 -0.81 -2.28
N LEU A 8 4.68 -0.78 -3.37
CA LEU A 8 4.54 -1.92 -4.29
C LEU A 8 5.88 -2.36 -4.87
N SER A 9 6.75 -1.41 -5.26
CA SER A 9 8.06 -1.72 -5.82
C SER A 9 8.97 -2.45 -4.82
N LYS A 10 8.93 -2.04 -3.54
CA LYS A 10 9.75 -2.62 -2.46
C LYS A 10 9.20 -3.97 -1.99
N VAL A 11 7.88 -4.14 -2.02
CA VAL A 11 7.20 -5.37 -1.60
C VAL A 11 7.33 -6.49 -2.64
N ASN A 12 7.49 -6.16 -3.92
CA ASN A 12 7.61 -7.15 -4.99
C ASN A 12 9.01 -7.78 -5.10
N THR A 13 9.56 -8.23 -3.97
CA THR A 13 10.82 -8.99 -3.91
C THR A 13 10.57 -10.39 -3.32
N PRO A 14 11.32 -11.43 -3.72
CA PRO A 14 11.12 -12.78 -3.19
C PRO A 14 11.18 -12.86 -1.66
N ALA A 15 12.09 -12.11 -1.04
CA ALA A 15 12.22 -12.07 0.42
C ALA A 15 10.97 -11.51 1.09
N VAL A 16 10.49 -10.34 0.65
CA VAL A 16 9.31 -9.69 1.27
C VAL A 16 8.04 -10.50 1.00
N ARG A 17 7.88 -11.07 -0.20
CA ARG A 17 6.71 -11.89 -0.52
C ARG A 17 6.64 -13.16 0.31
N ARG A 18 7.78 -13.81 0.57
CA ARG A 18 7.86 -14.98 1.44
C ARG A 18 7.41 -14.65 2.86
N GLU A 19 7.91 -13.56 3.44
CA GLU A 19 7.52 -13.13 4.78
C GLU A 19 6.02 -12.76 4.86
N LEU A 20 5.52 -12.04 3.85
CA LEU A 20 4.09 -11.70 3.75
C LEU A 20 3.22 -12.95 3.63
N SER A 21 3.67 -13.97 2.90
CA SER A 21 2.96 -15.24 2.76
C SER A 21 2.79 -15.95 4.10
N GLY A 22 3.81 -15.87 4.97
CA GLY A 22 3.75 -16.40 6.32
C GLY A 22 2.77 -15.64 7.23
N ILE A 23 2.82 -14.31 7.20
CA ILE A 23 1.91 -13.47 8.01
C ILE A 23 0.46 -13.60 7.58
N LEU A 24 0.20 -13.59 6.26
CA LEU A 24 -1.14 -13.65 5.70
C LEU A 24 -1.66 -15.08 5.51
N GLN A 25 -0.86 -16.09 5.90
CA GLN A 25 -1.18 -17.51 5.79
C GLN A 25 -1.68 -17.91 4.41
N CYS A 26 -1.02 -17.41 3.37
CA CYS A 26 -1.39 -17.68 1.98
C CYS A 26 -0.15 -18.05 1.16
N THR A 27 -0.34 -18.45 -0.10
CA THR A 27 0.79 -18.77 -0.98
C THR A 27 1.50 -17.52 -1.50
N GLU A 28 2.77 -17.64 -1.88
CA GLU A 28 3.52 -16.54 -2.49
C GLU A 28 2.85 -16.06 -3.81
N GLN A 29 2.24 -16.97 -4.57
CA GLN A 29 1.44 -16.65 -5.77
C GLN A 29 0.23 -15.76 -5.44
N THR A 30 -0.39 -16.00 -4.28
CA THR A 30 -1.50 -15.17 -3.78
C THR A 30 -1.01 -13.77 -3.42
N ILE A 31 0.17 -13.65 -2.82
CA ILE A 31 0.81 -12.34 -2.57
C ILE A 31 1.08 -11.60 -3.88
N ILE A 32 1.63 -12.28 -4.90
CA ILE A 32 1.83 -11.67 -6.23
C ILE A 32 0.52 -11.13 -6.80
N ARG A 33 -0.58 -11.90 -6.66
CA ARG A 33 -1.92 -11.45 -7.07
C ARG A 33 -2.37 -10.22 -6.27
N TYR A 34 -2.18 -10.19 -4.95
CA TYR A 34 -2.53 -9.03 -4.12
C TYR A 34 -1.73 -7.78 -4.50
N ILE A 35 -0.43 -7.91 -4.76
CA ILE A 35 0.43 -6.81 -5.23
C ILE A 35 -0.08 -6.31 -6.59
N ARG A 36 -0.36 -7.22 -7.53
CA ARG A 36 -0.83 -6.86 -8.87
C ARG A 36 -2.17 -6.13 -8.85
N LYS A 37 -3.09 -6.56 -7.99
CA LYS A 37 -4.41 -5.93 -7.89
C LYS A 37 -4.42 -4.65 -7.06
N ASN A 38 -3.60 -4.58 -6.00
CA ASN A 38 -3.54 -3.48 -5.05
C ASN A 38 -4.92 -2.96 -4.61
N GLU A 39 -5.78 -3.89 -4.17
CA GLU A 39 -7.18 -3.60 -3.84
C GLU A 39 -7.30 -2.65 -2.64
N HIS A 40 -8.32 -1.79 -2.66
CA HIS A 40 -8.60 -0.88 -1.57
C HIS A 40 -9.04 -1.64 -0.32
N ASN A 41 -8.40 -1.37 0.82
CA ASN A 41 -8.55 -2.09 2.08
C ASN A 41 -8.27 -3.60 1.93
N GLY A 42 -7.39 -3.96 0.99
CA GLY A 42 -7.01 -5.35 0.73
C GLY A 42 -6.08 -5.93 1.80
N PRO A 43 -5.72 -7.22 1.69
CA PRO A 43 -4.93 -7.96 2.68
C PRO A 43 -3.57 -7.33 3.03
N LEU A 44 -2.96 -6.63 2.07
CA LEU A 44 -1.67 -5.94 2.26
C LEU A 44 -1.77 -4.66 3.12
N THR A 45 -2.98 -4.21 3.44
CA THR A 45 -3.24 -3.04 4.31
C THR A 45 -3.65 -3.44 5.73
N THR A 46 -3.58 -4.73 6.05
CA THR A 46 -3.75 -5.20 7.43
C THR A 46 -2.56 -4.79 8.30
N LEU A 47 -2.79 -4.63 9.61
CA LEU A 47 -1.75 -4.16 10.54
C LEU A 47 -0.47 -5.00 10.46
N GLY A 48 -0.60 -6.33 10.51
CA GLY A 48 0.55 -7.23 10.44
C GLY A 48 1.32 -7.14 9.12
N ALA A 49 0.62 -7.00 7.99
CA ALA A 49 1.27 -6.79 6.70
C ALA A 49 2.01 -5.43 6.68
N MET A 50 1.38 -4.37 7.18
CA MET A 50 1.99 -3.03 7.21
C MET A 50 3.22 -2.96 8.11
N GLU A 51 3.19 -3.61 9.28
CA GLU A 51 4.34 -3.68 10.19
C GLU A 51 5.52 -4.39 9.55
N LEU A 52 5.28 -5.50 8.86
CA LEU A 52 6.30 -6.23 8.13
C LEU A 52 6.89 -5.39 6.99
N ILE A 53 6.02 -4.78 6.18
CA ILE A 53 6.45 -3.92 5.06
C ILE A 53 7.33 -2.80 5.60
N ARG A 54 6.92 -2.12 6.67
CA ARG A 54 7.73 -1.09 7.35
C ARG A 54 9.08 -1.63 7.83
N LYS A 55 9.07 -2.78 8.52
CA LYS A 55 10.29 -3.40 9.06
C LYS A 55 11.32 -3.71 7.97
N MET A 56 10.87 -4.27 6.85
CA MET A 56 11.72 -4.74 5.76
C MET A 56 12.14 -3.62 4.79
N THR A 57 11.25 -2.67 4.51
CA THR A 57 11.47 -1.64 3.49
C THR A 57 11.97 -0.31 4.07
N LYS A 58 11.87 -0.13 5.39
CA LYS A 58 12.14 1.12 6.13
C LYS A 58 11.23 2.29 5.74
N LEU A 59 10.15 2.04 5.01
CA LEU A 59 9.14 3.03 4.69
C LEU A 59 8.28 3.36 5.92
N THR A 60 7.88 4.61 6.04
CA THR A 60 6.87 5.08 7.00
C THR A 60 5.46 4.64 6.57
N TYR A 61 4.49 4.72 7.48
CA TYR A 61 3.11 4.31 7.14
C TYR A 61 2.49 5.20 6.06
N GLU A 62 2.87 6.47 6.03
CA GLU A 62 2.48 7.47 5.03
C GLU A 62 3.05 7.14 3.65
N GLU A 63 4.27 6.60 3.59
CA GLU A 63 4.89 6.12 2.35
C GLU A 63 4.34 4.75 1.93
N ILE A 64 3.86 3.93 2.87
CA ILE A 64 3.27 2.62 2.58
C ILE A 64 1.85 2.77 2.02
N ILE A 65 1.02 3.60 2.65
CA ILE A 65 -0.40 3.71 2.35
C ILE A 65 -0.74 5.00 1.63
N GLU A 66 -1.33 4.84 0.44
CA GLU A 66 -2.14 5.88 -0.17
C GLU A 66 -3.49 5.94 0.59
N ARG A 67 -3.59 6.90 1.51
CA ARG A 67 -4.87 7.28 2.10
C ARG A 67 -5.61 8.03 1.00
N GLY A 68 -6.64 7.40 0.42
CA GLY A 68 -7.44 8.02 -0.63
C GLY A 68 -7.89 9.40 -0.17
N ILE A 69 -7.27 10.44 -0.71
CA ILE A 69 -7.67 11.81 -0.41
C ILE A 69 -8.96 12.03 -1.19
N VAL A 70 -10.08 12.18 -0.49
CA VAL A 70 -11.28 12.90 -0.97
C VAL A 70 -10.89 14.37 -1.18
N ARG A 71 -9.95 14.71 -2.07
CA ARG A 71 -9.59 16.09 -2.45
C ARG A 71 -8.83 16.11 -3.78
N LYS A 72 -9.49 15.71 -4.86
CA LYS A 72 -9.26 16.39 -6.14
C LYS A 72 -10.28 17.51 -6.41
N THR A 73 -11.33 17.64 -5.60
CA THR A 73 -12.32 18.73 -5.70
C THR A 73 -11.99 19.96 -4.85
N VAL A 74 -11.42 19.79 -3.65
CA VAL A 74 -11.21 20.94 -2.72
C VAL A 74 -10.08 21.89 -3.15
N LEU A 75 -9.09 21.42 -3.91
CA LEU A 75 -8.03 22.27 -4.46
C LEU A 75 -8.45 23.02 -5.73
N ALA A 76 -9.43 22.49 -6.49
CA ALA A 76 -9.95 23.14 -7.69
C ALA A 76 -10.93 24.28 -7.35
N GLU A 77 -11.68 24.18 -6.25
CA GLU A 77 -12.62 25.24 -5.84
C GLU A 77 -11.94 26.44 -5.17
N ARG A 78 -10.78 26.25 -4.54
CA ARG A 78 -10.03 27.35 -3.91
C ARG A 78 -9.43 28.32 -4.93
N ASN A 79 -9.11 27.84 -6.14
CA ASN A 79 -8.58 28.66 -7.24
C ASN A 79 -9.67 29.31 -8.12
N LYS A 80 -10.95 28.95 -7.94
CA LYS A 80 -12.08 29.60 -8.65
C LYS A 80 -12.71 30.76 -7.87
N LYS A 81 -12.41 30.91 -6.57
CA LYS A 81 -12.92 31.99 -5.72
C LYS A 81 -11.91 33.13 -5.49
N ALA A 82 -10.74 33.05 -6.12
CA ALA A 82 -9.67 34.05 -6.04
C ALA A 82 -9.34 34.67 -7.41
N GLY A 83 -10.22 34.50 -8.39
CA GLY A 83 -10.16 35.13 -9.71
C GLY A 83 -11.49 35.77 -10.05
#